data_AF-A0A257X1N1-F1
#
_entry.id   AF-A0A257X1N1-F1
#
_cell.length_a   1.000
_cell.length_b   1.000
_cell.length_c   1.000
_cell.angle_alpha   90.00
_cell.angle_beta   90.00
_cell.angle_gamma   90.00
#
_symmetry.space_group_name_H-M   'P 1'
#
loop_
_entity.id
_entity.type
_entity.pdbx_description
1 polymer ?
#
loop_
_entity_poly.entity_id
_entity_poly.type
_entity_poly.pdbx_seq_one_letter_code
_entity_poly.pdbx_strand_id
1 'polypeptide(L)'
;MKSFGGKQRQLVLKISGFSERGWGSRGVFIGHDLSQEQWGAAIDEALASFPTNPFVLQEFHRARVVTHPAWNEEKQATWAMQSRVRLCPYYFATSEEDDDPALGGVLATVCPADKKILHGMRDAMMLPCVAR
;
A
#
# COMPACT_ATOMS: atom_id res chain seq x y z
N MET A 1 -11.15 20.42 -5.02
CA MET A 1 -10.15 19.34 -4.88
C MET A 1 -8.95 19.48 -5.82
N LYS A 2 -9.14 19.81 -7.10
CA LYS A 2 -8.01 19.97 -8.05
C LYS A 2 -7.03 21.08 -7.66
N SER A 3 -7.55 22.18 -7.09
CA SER A 3 -6.78 23.34 -6.62
C SER A 3 -6.23 23.20 -5.19
N PHE A 4 -6.37 22.04 -4.55
CA PHE A 4 -5.85 21.84 -3.19
C PHE A 4 -4.34 21.99 -3.14
N GLY A 5 -3.82 22.71 -2.15
CA GLY A 5 -2.38 22.84 -1.92
C GLY A 5 -1.77 21.54 -1.36
N GLY A 6 -0.44 21.42 -1.34
CA GLY A 6 0.25 20.17 -0.97
C GLY A 6 -0.16 19.57 0.39
N LYS A 7 -0.44 20.40 1.40
CA LYS A 7 -0.96 19.94 2.71
C LYS A 7 -2.37 19.33 2.61
N GLN A 8 -3.22 19.87 1.75
CA GLN A 8 -4.58 19.38 1.51
C GLN A 8 -4.61 18.16 0.58
N ARG A 9 -3.50 17.86 -0.11
CA ARG A 9 -3.32 16.69 -0.98
C ARG A 9 -2.65 15.50 -0.28
N GLN A 10 -2.82 15.36 1.03
CA GLN A 10 -2.49 14.12 1.77
C GLN A 10 -3.52 13.03 1.47
N LEU A 11 -3.64 12.68 0.19
CA LEU A 11 -4.69 11.85 -0.37
C LEU A 11 -4.09 10.86 -1.37
N VAL A 12 -4.78 9.74 -1.57
CA VAL A 12 -4.46 8.72 -2.57
C VAL A 12 -5.69 8.41 -3.39
N LEU A 13 -5.57 8.50 -4.72
CA LEU A 13 -6.51 7.91 -5.66
C LEU A 13 -6.03 6.51 -6.03
N LYS A 14 -6.94 5.55 -6.02
CA LYS A 14 -6.66 4.17 -6.43
C LYS A 14 -7.75 3.70 -7.38
N ILE A 15 -7.37 3.27 -8.57
CA ILE A 15 -8.28 2.58 -9.48
C ILE A 15 -8.73 1.25 -8.86
N SER A 16 -9.91 0.76 -9.25
CA SER A 16 -10.43 -0.54 -8.86
C SER A 16 -9.39 -1.65 -9.01
N GLY A 17 -9.31 -2.53 -8.02
CA GLY A 17 -8.42 -3.71 -8.06
C GLY A 17 -8.81 -4.73 -9.13
N PHE A 18 -10.02 -4.64 -9.69
CA PHE A 18 -10.44 -5.45 -10.84
C PHE A 18 -9.94 -4.89 -12.18
N SER A 19 -9.41 -3.67 -12.20
CA SER A 19 -8.77 -3.10 -13.39
C SER A 19 -7.38 -3.70 -13.57
N GLU A 20 -6.99 -4.00 -14.81
CA GLU A 20 -5.63 -4.42 -15.15
C GLU A 20 -4.56 -3.40 -14.70
N ARG A 21 -4.95 -2.12 -14.62
CA ARG A 21 -4.09 -1.03 -14.16
C ARG A 21 -3.92 -0.99 -12.63
N GLY A 22 -4.75 -1.71 -11.89
CA GLY A 22 -4.61 -1.88 -10.45
C GLY A 22 -3.36 -2.69 -10.08
N TRP A 23 -2.86 -3.51 -11.01
CA TRP A 23 -1.65 -4.30 -10.80
C TRP A 23 -0.38 -3.43 -10.80
N GLY A 24 0.55 -3.74 -9.89
CA GLY A 24 1.88 -3.12 -9.87
C GLY A 24 1.90 -1.62 -9.57
N SER A 25 0.90 -1.09 -8.87
CA SER A 25 0.84 0.32 -8.43
C SER A 25 0.61 1.35 -9.54
N ARG A 26 0.32 0.93 -10.78
CA ARG A 26 0.20 1.83 -11.94
C ARG A 26 -1.05 2.72 -11.88
N GLY A 27 -2.08 2.30 -11.15
CA GLY A 27 -3.31 3.06 -10.92
C GLY A 27 -3.39 3.71 -9.54
N VAL A 28 -2.26 3.99 -8.89
CA VAL A 28 -2.19 4.63 -7.57
C VAL A 28 -1.54 6.01 -7.68
N PHE A 29 -2.26 7.05 -7.30
CA PHE A 29 -1.82 8.44 -7.41
C PHE A 29 -1.79 9.11 -6.03
N ILE A 30 -0.61 9.53 -5.57
CA ILE A 30 -0.42 10.19 -4.27
C ILE A 30 -0.40 11.70 -4.49
N GLY A 31 -1.41 12.41 -3.99
CA GLY A 31 -1.67 13.80 -4.39
C GLY A 31 -0.57 14.81 -4.03
N HIS A 32 0.19 14.56 -2.96
CA HIS A 32 1.30 15.43 -2.54
C HIS A 32 2.64 15.08 -3.22
N ASP A 33 2.67 14.03 -4.04
CA ASP A 33 3.82 13.68 -4.88
C ASP A 33 3.65 14.17 -6.33
N LEU A 34 2.44 14.61 -6.67
CA LEU A 34 2.10 15.11 -7.99
C LEU A 34 2.10 16.64 -8.01
N SER A 35 2.44 17.19 -9.18
CA SER A 35 2.17 18.59 -9.48
C SER A 35 0.66 18.85 -9.42
N GLN A 36 0.26 20.12 -9.28
CA GLN A 36 -1.17 20.45 -9.26
C GLN A 36 -1.87 20.07 -10.57
N GLU A 37 -1.18 20.22 -11.71
CA GLU A 37 -1.66 19.82 -13.03
C GLU A 37 -1.86 18.30 -13.10
N GLN A 38 -0.85 17.51 -12.69
CA GLN A 38 -0.92 16.06 -12.68
C GLN A 38 -2.03 15.55 -11.74
N TRP A 39 -2.19 16.17 -10.57
CA TRP A 39 -3.28 15.84 -9.65
C TRP A 39 -4.65 16.19 -10.24
N GLY A 40 -4.78 17.34 -10.88
CA GLY A 40 -6.00 17.74 -11.59
C GLY A 40 -6.39 16.72 -12.66
N ALA A 41 -5.42 16.31 -13.49
CA ALA A 41 -5.60 15.31 -14.53
C ALA A 41 -6.01 13.94 -13.95
N ALA A 42 -5.38 13.49 -12.85
CA ALA A 42 -5.76 12.24 -12.19
C ALA A 42 -7.20 12.27 -11.64
N ILE A 43 -7.65 13.42 -11.13
CA ILE A 43 -9.05 13.60 -10.67
C ILE A 43 -10.01 13.57 -11.86
N ASP A 44 -9.67 14.23 -12.97
CA ASP A 44 -10.48 14.19 -14.19
C ASP A 44 -10.63 12.79 -14.76
N GLU A 45 -9.52 12.07 -14.85
CA GLU A 45 -9.49 10.68 -15.26
C GLU A 45 -10.37 9.81 -14.35
N ALA A 46 -10.25 9.98 -13.03
CA ALA A 46 -11.01 9.21 -12.06
C ALA A 46 -12.53 9.42 -12.20
N LEU A 47 -12.97 10.66 -12.40
CA LEU A 47 -14.37 11.01 -12.60
C LEU A 47 -14.91 10.47 -13.93
N ALA A 48 -14.14 10.63 -15.01
CA ALA A 48 -14.54 10.17 -16.34
C ALA A 48 -14.59 8.62 -16.43
N SER A 49 -13.73 7.94 -15.68
CA SER A 49 -13.61 6.47 -15.70
C SER A 49 -14.64 5.76 -14.83
N PHE A 50 -15.42 6.48 -14.00
CA PHE A 50 -16.34 5.89 -13.02
C PHE A 50 -17.25 4.78 -13.56
N PRO A 51 -17.85 4.87 -14.77
CA PRO A 51 -18.75 3.82 -15.27
C PRO A 51 -18.10 2.45 -15.53
N THR A 52 -16.78 2.38 -15.72
CA THR A 52 -16.08 1.14 -16.11
C THR A 52 -14.89 0.80 -15.21
N ASN A 53 -14.18 1.82 -14.73
CA ASN A 53 -13.00 1.69 -13.91
C ASN A 53 -13.09 2.70 -12.75
N PRO A 54 -13.93 2.43 -11.73
CA PRO A 54 -14.11 3.36 -10.64
C PRO A 54 -12.82 3.53 -9.83
N PHE A 55 -12.66 4.71 -9.27
CA PHE A 55 -11.58 5.04 -8.36
C PHE A 55 -12.11 5.23 -6.95
N VAL A 56 -11.30 4.86 -5.97
CA VAL A 56 -11.49 5.27 -4.58
C VAL A 56 -10.51 6.38 -4.24
N LEU A 57 -10.98 7.34 -3.46
CA LEU A 57 -10.18 8.39 -2.87
C LEU A 57 -10.09 8.14 -1.37
N GLN A 58 -8.88 8.11 -0.84
CA GLN A 58 -8.64 7.95 0.60
C GLN A 58 -7.64 8.98 1.11
N GLU A 59 -7.61 9.18 2.42
CA GLU A 59 -6.50 9.84 3.08
C GLU A 59 -5.20 9.03 2.93
N PHE A 60 -4.09 9.74 2.75
CA PHE A 60 -2.77 9.11 2.76
C PHE A 60 -2.28 8.98 4.20
N HIS A 61 -2.15 7.74 4.67
CA HIS A 61 -1.51 7.46 5.94
C HIS A 61 -0.07 7.02 5.71
N ARG A 62 0.87 7.79 6.26
CA ARG A 62 2.28 7.43 6.24
C ARG A 62 2.53 6.30 7.23
N ALA A 63 2.97 5.14 6.75
CA ALA A 63 3.36 4.03 7.62
C ALA A 63 4.47 4.44 8.61
N ARG A 64 4.51 3.80 9.78
CA ARG A 64 5.62 3.96 10.72
C ARG A 64 6.91 3.39 10.12
N VAL A 65 8.04 4.06 10.38
CA VAL A 65 9.37 3.51 10.07
C VAL A 65 9.84 2.69 11.26
N VAL A 66 10.30 1.47 11.00
CA VAL A 66 10.87 0.54 11.97
C VAL A 66 12.24 0.07 11.50
N THR A 67 13.13 -0.27 12.42
CA THR A 67 14.39 -0.94 12.08
C THR A 67 14.13 -2.44 12.01
N HIS A 68 14.45 -3.06 10.88
CA HIS A 68 14.25 -4.50 10.65
C HIS A 68 15.51 -5.11 9.99
N PRO A 69 15.97 -6.30 10.41
CA PRO A 69 17.08 -6.97 9.74
C PRO A 69 16.69 -7.33 8.29
N ALA A 70 17.54 -6.99 7.33
CA ALA A 70 17.37 -7.36 5.93
C ALA A 70 18.56 -8.19 5.47
N TRP A 71 18.29 -9.28 4.75
CA TRP A 71 19.34 -10.10 4.15
C TRP A 71 20.00 -9.35 2.99
N ASN A 72 21.33 -9.35 2.94
CA ASN A 72 22.11 -8.84 1.81
C ASN A 72 22.84 -10.03 1.16
N GLU A 73 22.45 -10.34 -0.07
CA GLU A 73 22.98 -11.48 -0.81
C GLU A 73 24.48 -11.34 -1.11
N GLU A 74 24.95 -10.14 -1.48
CA GLU A 74 26.36 -9.92 -1.81
C GLU A 74 27.29 -10.11 -0.60
N LYS A 75 26.81 -9.71 0.59
CA LYS A 75 27.55 -9.78 1.85
C LYS A 75 27.31 -11.07 2.62
N GLN A 76 26.37 -11.90 2.19
CA GLN A 76 25.91 -13.10 2.90
C GLN A 76 25.63 -12.82 4.39
N ALA A 77 25.01 -11.68 4.67
CA ALA A 77 24.80 -11.19 6.03
C ALA A 77 23.54 -10.33 6.13
N THR A 78 22.97 -10.27 7.34
CA THR A 78 21.88 -9.33 7.64
C THR A 78 22.41 -7.95 8.03
N TRP A 79 21.70 -6.90 7.66
CA TRP A 79 21.96 -5.53 8.11
C TRP A 79 20.68 -4.86 8.62
N ALA A 80 20.82 -3.86 9.49
CA ALA A 80 19.69 -3.14 10.06
C ALA A 80 19.11 -2.15 9.04
N MET A 81 17.94 -2.46 8.48
CA MET A 81 17.28 -1.64 7.46
C MET A 81 16.13 -0.82 8.05
N GLN A 82 16.14 0.48 7.77
CA GLN A 82 14.96 1.34 8.00
C GLN A 82 13.86 0.93 7.02
N SER A 83 12.74 0.48 7.58
CA SER A 83 11.70 -0.22 6.84
C SER A 83 10.32 0.30 7.18
N ARG A 84 9.36 0.10 6.26
CA ARG A 84 7.92 0.24 6.47
C ARG A 84 7.28 -1.13 6.30
N VAL A 85 6.22 -1.41 7.04
CA VAL A 85 5.59 -2.74 7.05
C VAL A 85 4.12 -2.63 6.65
N ARG A 86 3.70 -3.47 5.70
CA ARG A 86 2.29 -3.77 5.45
C ARG A 86 1.96 -5.11 6.10
N LEU A 87 0.95 -5.12 6.96
CA LEU A 87 0.44 -6.34 7.60
C LEU A 87 -0.78 -6.85 6.83
N CYS A 88 -0.77 -8.12 6.48
CA CYS A 88 -1.87 -8.83 5.84
C CYS A 88 -2.31 -9.97 6.77
N PRO A 89 -3.27 -9.71 7.69
CA PRO A 89 -3.84 -10.74 8.55
C PRO A 89 -4.73 -11.68 7.74
N TYR A 90 -4.65 -12.98 8.03
CA TYR A 90 -5.48 -14.04 7.45
C TYR A 90 -6.43 -14.54 8.53
N TYR A 91 -7.72 -14.38 8.28
CA TYR A 91 -8.79 -14.83 9.14
C TYR A 91 -9.49 -16.04 8.52
N PHE A 92 -9.87 -17.00 9.35
CA PHE A 92 -10.56 -18.22 8.94
C PHE A 92 -11.89 -18.33 9.67
N ALA A 93 -12.94 -18.74 8.94
CA ALA A 93 -14.18 -19.15 9.58
C ALA A 93 -13.93 -20.40 10.42
N THR A 94 -14.43 -20.40 11.66
CA THR A 94 -14.20 -21.46 12.65
C THR A 94 -15.29 -22.53 12.59
N SER A 95 -16.50 -22.18 12.18
CA SER A 95 -17.59 -23.10 11.85
C SER A 95 -18.61 -22.43 10.90
N GLU A 96 -19.60 -23.18 10.41
CA GLU A 96 -20.70 -22.62 9.58
C GLU A 96 -21.76 -21.86 10.42
N GLU A 97 -21.80 -22.11 11.72
CA GLU A 97 -22.81 -21.57 12.65
C GLU A 97 -22.27 -20.40 13.50
N ASP A 98 -20.96 -20.18 13.49
CA ASP A 98 -20.26 -19.17 14.27
C ASP A 98 -19.72 -18.07 13.34
N ASP A 99 -20.16 -16.84 13.60
CA ASP A 99 -19.76 -15.64 12.86
C ASP A 99 -18.45 -15.01 13.37
N ASP A 100 -17.72 -15.66 14.29
CA ASP A 100 -16.45 -15.15 14.81
C ASP A 100 -15.21 -15.72 14.08
N PRO A 101 -14.55 -14.94 13.19
CA PRO A 101 -13.42 -15.44 12.42
C PRO A 101 -12.12 -15.43 13.24
N ALA A 102 -11.40 -16.56 13.24
CA ALA A 102 -10.14 -16.70 13.94
C ALA A 102 -8.94 -16.21 13.10
N LEU A 103 -8.04 -15.44 13.72
CA LEU A 103 -6.77 -15.06 13.11
C LEU A 103 -5.85 -16.31 13.02
N GLY A 104 -5.57 -16.78 11.81
CA GLY A 104 -4.64 -17.90 11.59
C GLY A 104 -3.19 -17.47 11.34
N GLY A 105 -2.95 -16.19 11.08
CA GLY A 105 -1.60 -15.65 10.94
C GLY A 105 -1.57 -14.29 10.27
N VAL A 106 -0.40 -13.65 10.25
CA VAL A 106 -0.20 -12.36 9.58
C VAL A 106 1.05 -12.44 8.71
N LEU A 107 0.91 -12.08 7.44
CA LEU A 107 2.04 -11.87 6.54
C LEU A 107 2.50 -10.41 6.65
N ALA A 108 3.76 -10.21 7.01
CA ALA A 108 4.42 -8.91 6.91
C ALA A 108 5.10 -8.78 5.55
N THR A 109 4.75 -7.74 4.80
CA THR A 109 5.54 -7.25 3.68
C THR A 109 6.38 -6.06 4.17
N VAL A 110 7.69 -6.28 4.33
CA VAL A 110 8.65 -5.31 4.83
C VAL A 110 9.34 -4.65 3.64
N CYS A 111 9.17 -3.34 3.48
CA CYS A 111 9.69 -2.55 2.37
C CYS A 111 10.71 -1.52 2.88
N PRO A 112 11.70 -1.11 2.06
CA PRO A 112 12.56 0.02 2.39
C PRO A 112 11.79 1.31 2.75
N ALA A 113 12.32 2.13 3.66
CA ALA A 113 11.60 3.28 4.21
C ALA A 113 11.35 4.44 3.23
N ASP A 114 12.07 4.49 2.10
CA ASP A 114 11.86 5.44 1.00
C ASP A 114 10.60 5.13 0.19
N LYS A 115 10.02 3.94 0.37
CA LYS A 115 8.84 3.49 -0.34
C LYS A 115 7.55 3.95 0.33
N LYS A 116 6.65 4.56 -0.43
CA LYS A 116 5.32 4.97 0.06
C LYS A 116 4.23 3.95 -0.24
N ILE A 117 4.34 3.28 -1.38
CA ILE A 117 3.45 2.19 -1.78
C ILE A 117 4.13 0.88 -1.36
N LEU A 118 3.51 0.17 -0.41
CA LEU A 118 4.12 -0.99 0.26
C LEU A 118 3.71 -2.31 -0.41
N HIS A 119 3.80 -2.37 -1.74
CA HIS A 119 3.50 -3.57 -2.52
C HIS A 119 4.14 -3.53 -3.92
N GLY A 120 4.20 -4.69 -4.58
CA GLY A 120 4.56 -4.79 -6.00
C GLY A 120 6.03 -4.53 -6.31
N MET A 121 6.92 -4.75 -5.33
CA MET A 121 8.34 -4.37 -5.43
C MET A 121 9.27 -5.55 -5.15
N ARG A 122 10.43 -5.54 -5.81
CA ARG A 122 11.41 -6.65 -5.78
C ARG A 122 12.27 -6.64 -4.52
N ASP A 123 12.40 -5.48 -3.89
CA ASP A 123 13.21 -5.21 -2.70
C ASP A 123 12.44 -5.41 -1.38
N ALA A 124 11.19 -5.89 -1.44
CA ALA A 124 10.42 -6.22 -0.25
C ALA A 124 10.72 -7.63 0.27
N MET A 125 10.74 -7.77 1.60
CA MET A 125 10.83 -9.07 2.28
C MET A 125 9.44 -9.50 2.75
N MET A 126 9.09 -10.75 2.49
CA MET A 126 7.83 -11.35 2.94
C MET A 126 8.10 -12.33 4.07
N LEU A 127 7.55 -12.04 5.24
CA LEU A 127 7.87 -12.75 6.48
C LEU A 127 6.58 -13.08 7.25
N PRO A 128 6.46 -14.27 7.86
CA PRO A 128 5.38 -14.50 8.82
C PRO A 128 5.62 -13.63 10.06
N CYS A 129 4.56 -13.04 10.61
CA CYS A 129 4.63 -12.44 11.94
C CYS A 129 4.57 -13.54 13.00
N VAL A 130 5.28 -13.31 14.09
CA VAL A 130 5.20 -14.14 15.29
C VAL A 130 4.59 -13.30 16.42
N ALA A 131 3.59 -13.84 17.10
CA ALA A 131 3.15 -13.28 18.38
C ALA A 131 4.24 -13.60 19.42
N ARG A 132 4.53 -12.63 20.29
CA ARG A 132 5.36 -12.85 21.48
C ARG A 132 4.47 -12.87 22.70
#